data_AF-A0A1F6CID1-F1
#
_entry.id   AF-A0A1F6CID1-F1
#
_cell.length_a   1.000
_cell.length_b   1.000
_cell.length_c   1.000
_cell.angle_alpha   90.00
_cell.angle_beta   90.00
_cell.angle_gamma   90.00
#
_symmetry.space_group_name_H-M   'P 1'
#
loop_
_entity.id
_entity.type
_entity.pdbx_description
1 polymer ?
#
loop_
_entity_poly.entity_id
_entity_poly.type
_entity_poly.pdbx_seq_one_letter_code
_entity_poly.pdbx_strand_id
1 'polypeptide(L)'
;MEDAAENFLRALNSPDAAHQTYHIATQEVLTPERWAMLIYQAAGHACAITYVPEKVIQGQEVLKAYSSPLTRPIPYVHDLSRAERDFGFRTTPVAQWVQKTVDWYRAQYKGGPSKGYEHRAAELALMEKWNSAFERFVSQF
;
A
#
# COMPACT_ATOMS: atom_id res chain seq x y z
N MET A 1 -5.12 8.87 11.03
CA MET A 1 -5.78 8.57 12.31
C MET A 1 -7.03 9.43 12.52
N GLU A 2 -7.10 10.63 11.93
CA GLU A 2 -8.26 11.54 12.01
C GLU A 2 -9.57 10.88 11.56
N ASP A 3 -9.63 10.30 10.35
CA ASP A 3 -10.86 9.66 9.85
C ASP A 3 -11.41 8.56 10.77
N ALA A 4 -10.53 7.72 11.34
CA ALA A 4 -10.97 6.65 12.23
C ALA A 4 -11.64 7.21 13.50
N ALA A 5 -11.05 8.27 14.07
CA ALA A 5 -11.61 8.94 15.24
C ALA A 5 -12.93 9.64 14.90
N GLU A 6 -13.01 10.34 13.77
CA GLU A 6 -14.22 11.03 13.33
C GLU A 6 -15.38 10.03 13.09
N ASN A 7 -15.10 8.93 12.40
CA ASN A 7 -16.12 7.90 12.17
C ASN A 7 -16.53 7.17 13.44
N PHE A 8 -15.62 7.02 14.41
CA PHE A 8 -15.97 6.49 15.73
C PHE A 8 -16.94 7.43 16.46
N LEU A 9 -16.71 8.75 16.42
CA LEU A 9 -17.64 9.73 16.97
C LEU A 9 -19.00 9.71 16.25
N ARG A 10 -19.01 9.56 14.92
CA ARG A 10 -20.26 9.41 14.14
C ARG A 10 -21.04 8.18 14.60
N ALA A 11 -20.37 7.04 14.78
CA ALA A 11 -20.99 5.81 15.27
C ALA A 11 -21.54 5.98 16.71
N LEU A 12 -20.78 6.60 17.61
CA LEU A 12 -21.25 6.86 19.00
C LEU A 12 -22.51 7.74 19.06
N ASN A 13 -22.66 8.66 18.11
CA ASN A 13 -23.79 9.58 18.06
C ASN A 13 -24.97 9.03 17.23
N SER A 14 -24.87 7.83 16.66
CA SER A 14 -25.95 7.21 15.89
C SER A 14 -26.68 6.16 16.73
N PRO A 15 -27.99 6.32 16.96
CA PRO A 15 -28.82 5.27 17.56
C PRO A 15 -28.80 3.96 16.78
N ASP A 16 -28.68 4.03 15.45
CA ASP A 16 -28.68 2.86 14.56
C ASP A 16 -27.41 2.02 14.70
N ALA A 17 -26.34 2.60 15.23
CA ALA A 17 -25.07 1.91 15.49
C ALA A 17 -25.08 1.06 16.78
N ALA A 18 -26.10 1.20 17.63
CA ALA A 18 -26.19 0.47 18.88
C ALA A 18 -26.30 -1.05 18.65
N HIS A 19 -25.45 -1.81 19.36
CA HIS A 19 -25.40 -3.28 19.28
C HIS A 19 -25.06 -3.85 17.89
N GLN A 20 -24.40 -3.06 17.05
CA GLN A 20 -24.00 -3.47 15.70
C GLN A 20 -22.49 -3.63 15.55
N THR A 21 -22.10 -4.46 14.59
CA THR A 21 -20.70 -4.62 14.15
C THR A 21 -20.54 -4.04 12.75
N TYR A 22 -19.48 -3.27 12.56
CA TYR A 22 -19.14 -2.61 11.30
C TYR A 22 -17.70 -2.89 10.90
N HIS A 23 -17.46 -2.96 9.59
CA HIS A 23 -16.11 -2.84 9.05
C HIS A 23 -15.75 -1.37 8.90
N ILE A 24 -14.55 -1.01 9.35
CA ILE A 24 -13.97 0.32 9.18
C ILE A 24 -12.71 0.17 8.33
N ALA A 25 -12.77 0.65 7.09
CA ALA A 25 -11.69 0.57 6.12
C ALA A 25 -11.78 1.76 5.16
N THR A 26 -10.76 1.96 4.31
CA THR A 26 -10.83 2.95 3.24
C THR A 26 -11.94 2.61 2.26
N GLN A 27 -12.73 3.60 1.83
CA GLN A 27 -13.80 3.42 0.84
C GLN A 27 -13.26 3.15 -0.58
N GLU A 28 -12.05 3.62 -0.88
CA GLU A 28 -11.40 3.34 -2.15
C GLU A 28 -10.77 1.94 -2.16
N VAL A 29 -11.11 1.13 -3.16
CA VAL A 29 -10.43 -0.15 -3.42
C VAL A 29 -9.11 0.12 -4.12
N LEU A 30 -8.02 -0.42 -3.57
CA LEU A 30 -6.65 -0.19 -4.04
C LEU A 30 -6.00 -1.48 -4.52
N THR A 31 -5.35 -1.42 -5.67
CA THR A 31 -4.38 -2.44 -6.08
C THR A 31 -2.98 -2.06 -5.61
N PRO A 32 -2.04 -3.02 -5.48
CA PRO A 32 -0.65 -2.72 -5.17
C PRO A 32 -0.01 -1.70 -6.13
N GLU A 33 -0.35 -1.77 -7.42
CA GLU A 33 0.14 -0.83 -8.45
C GLU A 33 -0.37 0.58 -8.21
N ARG A 34 -1.67 0.74 -7.93
CA ARG A 34 -2.26 2.05 -7.62
C ARG A 34 -1.68 2.62 -6.34
N TRP A 35 -1.47 1.78 -5.33
CA TRP A 35 -0.83 2.16 -4.08
C TRP A 35 0.60 2.67 -4.29
N ALA A 36 1.43 1.91 -5.01
CA ALA A 36 2.79 2.30 -5.34
C ALA A 36 2.82 3.61 -6.15
N MET A 37 1.94 3.75 -7.14
CA MET A 37 1.83 4.95 -7.95
C MET A 37 1.53 6.20 -7.11
N LEU A 38 0.57 6.14 -6.17
CA LEU A 38 0.24 7.26 -5.29
C LEU A 38 1.42 7.67 -4.41
N ILE A 39 2.19 6.71 -3.90
CA ILE A 39 3.39 7.00 -3.09
C ILE A 39 4.46 7.70 -3.93
N TYR A 40 4.74 7.19 -5.13
CA TYR A 40 5.72 7.80 -6.04
C TYR A 40 5.33 9.22 -6.43
N GLN A 41 4.06 9.44 -6.78
CA GLN A 41 3.53 10.76 -7.13
C GLN A 41 3.64 11.73 -5.95
N ALA A 42 3.24 11.33 -4.75
CA ALA A 42 3.39 12.15 -3.55
C ALA A 42 4.86 12.45 -3.21
N ALA A 43 5.76 11.52 -3.53
CA ALA A 43 7.19 11.71 -3.44
C ALA A 43 7.79 12.54 -4.59
N GLY A 44 7.01 12.97 -5.58
CA GLY A 44 7.49 13.78 -6.71
C GLY A 44 8.31 12.99 -7.75
N HIS A 45 8.09 11.68 -7.84
CA HIS A 45 8.79 10.80 -8.78
C HIS A 45 7.80 10.10 -9.72
N ALA A 46 8.26 9.79 -10.94
CA ALA A 46 7.54 8.88 -11.83
C ALA A 46 7.57 7.47 -11.25
N CYS A 47 6.42 6.79 -11.24
CA CYS A 47 6.34 5.44 -10.71
C CYS A 47 7.10 4.45 -11.61
N ALA A 48 7.97 3.64 -11.00
CA ALA A 48 8.69 2.57 -11.67
C ALA A 48 8.38 1.24 -10.97
N ILE A 49 7.78 0.31 -11.71
CA ILE A 49 7.43 -1.04 -11.23
C ILE A 49 8.11 -2.05 -12.14
N THR A 50 8.84 -2.99 -11.55
CA THR A 50 9.39 -4.15 -12.26
C THR A 50 8.66 -5.41 -11.82
N TYR A 51 8.06 -6.12 -12.77
CA TYR A 51 7.32 -7.35 -12.53
C TYR A 51 8.26 -8.55 -12.58
N VAL A 52 8.66 -9.03 -11.40
CA VAL A 52 9.53 -10.20 -11.26
C VAL A 52 8.72 -11.39 -10.75
N PRO A 53 8.77 -12.56 -11.41
CA PRO A 53 8.10 -13.76 -10.92
C PRO A 53 8.59 -14.17 -9.53
N GLU A 54 7.69 -14.61 -8.66
CA GLU A 54 8.00 -15.00 -7.28
C GLU A 54 9.14 -16.03 -7.21
N LYS A 55 9.14 -17.03 -8.10
CA LYS A 55 10.21 -18.06 -8.16
C LYS A 55 11.61 -17.46 -8.37
N VAL A 56 11.71 -16.34 -9.10
CA VAL A 56 12.97 -15.65 -9.35
C VAL A 56 13.44 -14.89 -8.11
N ILE A 57 12.49 -14.30 -7.37
CA ILE A 57 12.75 -13.61 -6.08
C ILE A 57 13.17 -14.64 -5.02
N GLN A 58 12.43 -15.74 -4.88
CA GLN A 58 12.72 -16.82 -3.93
C GLN A 58 14.04 -17.53 -4.20
N GLY A 59 14.51 -17.52 -5.46
CA GLY A 59 15.84 -18.01 -5.82
C GLY A 59 17.00 -17.12 -5.34
N GLN A 60 16.73 -15.93 -4.81
CA GLN A 60 17.76 -15.07 -4.22
C GLN A 60 17.88 -15.36 -2.71
N GLU A 61 19.04 -15.86 -2.27
CA GLU A 61 19.30 -16.19 -0.86
C GLU A 61 19.00 -15.04 0.11
N VAL A 62 19.28 -13.80 -0.31
CA VAL A 62 19.09 -12.59 0.50
C VAL A 62 17.63 -12.15 0.56
N LEU A 63 16.82 -12.46 -0.47
CA LEU A 63 15.44 -11.98 -0.59
C LEU A 63 14.39 -13.07 -0.30
N LYS A 64 14.79 -14.34 -0.19
CA LYS A 64 13.87 -15.47 0.03
C LYS A 64 13.01 -15.35 1.29
N ALA A 65 13.50 -14.65 2.32
CA ALA A 65 12.79 -14.44 3.58
C ALA A 65 11.89 -13.19 3.57
N TYR A 66 11.92 -12.40 2.48
CA TYR A 66 11.14 -11.18 2.38
C TYR A 66 9.68 -11.52 2.02
N SER A 67 8.78 -11.22 2.94
CA SER A 67 7.33 -11.29 2.72
C SER A 67 6.77 -9.89 2.88
N SER A 68 6.43 -9.24 1.75
CA SER A 68 5.82 -7.92 1.80
C SER A 68 4.41 -8.03 2.38
N PRO A 69 3.98 -7.12 3.27
CA PRO A 69 2.60 -7.12 3.77
C PRO A 69 1.56 -6.94 2.66
N LEU A 70 1.97 -6.52 1.45
CA LEU A 70 1.12 -6.35 0.27
C LEU A 70 1.03 -7.61 -0.61
N THR A 71 1.74 -8.71 -0.31
CA THR A 71 1.72 -9.95 -1.12
C THR A 71 0.61 -10.93 -0.74
N ARG A 72 -0.42 -10.48 -0.01
CA ARG A 72 -1.56 -11.35 0.31
C ARG A 72 -2.27 -11.74 -1.00
N PRO A 73 -2.51 -13.05 -1.23
CA PRO A 73 -3.10 -13.52 -2.50
C PRO A 73 -4.59 -13.20 -2.63
N ILE A 74 -5.22 -12.69 -1.57
CA ILE A 74 -6.66 -12.43 -1.53
C ILE A 74 -6.86 -10.92 -1.25
N PRO A 75 -7.60 -10.20 -2.12
CA PRO A 75 -8.01 -8.84 -1.85
C PRO A 75 -8.77 -8.75 -0.52
N TYR A 76 -8.38 -7.81 0.32
CA TYR A 76 -9.03 -7.56 1.60
C TYR A 76 -9.98 -6.35 1.45
N VAL A 77 -11.16 -6.60 0.89
CA VAL A 77 -12.19 -5.59 0.59
C VAL A 77 -13.43 -5.87 1.42
N HIS A 78 -13.94 -4.85 2.10
CA HIS A 78 -15.11 -4.97 2.96
C HIS A 78 -16.31 -4.24 2.37
N ASP A 79 -17.51 -4.75 2.63
CA ASP A 79 -18.74 -3.99 2.44
C ASP A 79 -18.87 -2.95 3.56
N LEU A 80 -18.86 -1.68 3.16
CA LEU A 80 -18.98 -0.51 4.04
C LEU A 80 -20.37 0.12 3.99
N SER A 81 -21.28 -0.41 3.16
CA SER A 81 -22.61 0.18 2.91
C SER A 81 -23.42 0.37 4.19
N ARG A 82 -23.25 -0.54 5.15
CA ARG A 82 -23.91 -0.47 6.45
C ARG A 82 -23.43 0.73 7.27
N ALA A 83 -22.12 0.94 7.35
CA ALA A 83 -21.54 2.07 8.06
C ALA A 83 -21.91 3.40 7.39
N GLU A 84 -21.99 3.41 6.05
CA GLU A 84 -22.41 4.58 5.28
C GLU A 84 -23.87 4.97 5.53
N ARG A 85 -24.77 3.98 5.63
CA ARG A 85 -26.18 4.23 5.92
C ARG A 85 -26.41 4.63 7.37
N ASP A 86 -25.86 3.86 8.31
CA ASP A 86 -26.25 3.94 9.72
C ASP A 86 -25.62 5.17 10.42
N PHE A 87 -24.45 5.66 9.97
CA PHE A 87 -23.81 6.84 10.59
C PHE A 87 -23.03 7.72 9.61
N GLY A 88 -23.28 7.58 8.30
CA GLY A 88 -22.65 8.45 7.30
C GLY A 88 -21.13 8.27 7.24
N PHE A 89 -20.63 7.04 7.34
CA PHE A 89 -19.20 6.73 7.26
C PHE A 89 -18.53 7.38 6.03
N ARG A 90 -17.39 8.03 6.23
CA ARG A 90 -16.61 8.67 5.15
C ARG A 90 -15.11 8.60 5.41
N THR A 91 -14.32 8.49 4.35
CA THR A 91 -12.86 8.54 4.44
C THR A 91 -12.28 9.66 3.59
N THR A 92 -11.19 10.25 4.07
CA THR A 92 -10.32 11.14 3.28
C THR A 92 -9.83 10.37 2.04
N PRO A 93 -9.81 10.99 0.84
CA PRO A 93 -9.27 10.36 -0.35
C PRO A 93 -7.84 9.88 -0.13
N VAL A 94 -7.53 8.66 -0.59
CA VAL A 94 -6.25 7.99 -0.33
C VAL A 94 -5.07 8.84 -0.80
N ALA A 95 -5.19 9.50 -1.96
CA ALA A 95 -4.14 10.37 -2.48
C ALA A 95 -3.76 11.50 -1.52
N GLN A 96 -4.76 12.13 -0.87
CA GLN A 96 -4.52 13.18 0.11
C GLN A 96 -3.88 12.61 1.38
N TRP A 97 -4.34 11.44 1.81
CA TRP A 97 -3.77 10.75 2.97
C TRP A 97 -2.30 10.40 2.74
N VAL A 98 -1.97 9.80 1.58
CA VAL A 98 -0.59 9.47 1.18
C VAL A 98 0.27 10.73 1.13
N GLN A 99 -0.21 11.82 0.55
CA GLN A 99 0.52 13.09 0.52
C GLN A 99 0.86 13.58 1.93
N LYS A 100 -0.13 13.64 2.84
CA LYS A 100 0.09 14.04 4.23
C LYS A 100 1.14 13.16 4.91
N THR A 101 1.12 11.85 4.68
CA THR A 101 2.10 10.92 5.24
C THR A 101 3.51 11.15 4.69
N VAL A 102 3.66 11.37 3.38
CA VAL A 102 4.96 11.67 2.75
C VAL A 102 5.51 12.99 3.28
N ASP A 103 4.68 14.03 3.38
CA ASP A 103 5.09 15.33 3.91
C ASP A 103 5.56 15.23 5.36
N TRP A 104 4.82 14.49 6.20
CA TRP A 104 5.23 14.21 7.56
C TRP A 104 6.57 13.45 7.62
N TYR A 105 6.75 12.43 6.77
CA TYR A 105 7.99 11.66 6.74
C TYR A 105 9.19 12.55 6.38
N ARG A 106 9.03 13.46 5.43
CA ARG A 106 10.08 14.43 5.04
C ARG A 106 10.40 15.43 6.14
N ALA A 107 9.37 15.98 6.79
CA ALA A 107 9.54 17.07 7.74
C ALA A 107 9.96 16.59 9.13
N GLN A 108 9.38 15.47 9.60
CA GLN A 108 9.39 15.09 11.01
C GLN A 108 10.12 13.77 11.31
N TYR A 109 10.20 12.83 10.36
CA TYR A 109 10.82 11.55 10.64
C TYR A 109 12.35 11.69 10.81
N LYS A 110 12.87 11.17 11.91
CA LYS A 110 14.31 11.15 12.25
C LYS A 110 14.84 9.74 12.54
N GLY A 111 14.04 8.71 12.29
CA GLY A 111 14.44 7.32 12.48
C GLY A 111 15.38 6.84 11.38
N GLY A 112 15.94 5.64 11.59
CA GLY A 112 16.71 4.95 10.56
C GLY A 112 15.83 4.36 9.45
N PRO A 113 16.43 3.72 8.43
CA PRO A 113 15.69 3.03 7.39
C PRO A 113 14.72 1.98 7.96
N SER A 114 13.64 1.71 7.23
CA SER A 114 12.73 0.62 7.56
C SER A 114 13.45 -0.72 7.54
N LYS A 115 13.02 -1.67 8.39
CA LYS A 115 13.53 -3.04 8.38
C LYS A 115 13.41 -3.66 6.98
N GLY A 116 14.46 -4.34 6.53
CA GLY A 116 14.57 -4.93 5.18
C GLY A 116 15.21 -3.99 4.15
N TYR A 117 15.31 -2.69 4.43
CA TYR A 117 15.93 -1.74 3.52
C TYR A 117 17.45 -1.93 3.39
N GLU A 118 18.07 -2.67 4.31
CA GLU A 118 19.44 -3.19 4.18
C GLU A 118 19.65 -4.06 2.93
N HIS A 119 18.58 -4.65 2.39
CA HIS A 119 18.63 -5.47 1.18
C HIS A 119 18.37 -4.66 -0.11
N ARG A 120 18.18 -3.34 -0.02
CA ARG A 120 17.81 -2.49 -1.15
C ARG A 120 18.76 -2.61 -2.34
N ALA A 121 20.06 -2.73 -2.10
CA ALA A 121 21.05 -2.93 -3.16
C ALA A 121 20.84 -4.26 -3.91
N ALA A 122 20.48 -5.34 -3.20
CA ALA A 122 20.18 -6.63 -3.81
C ALA A 122 18.86 -6.58 -4.61
N GLU A 123 17.85 -5.85 -4.14
CA GLU A 123 16.61 -5.63 -4.90
C GLU A 123 16.88 -4.93 -6.25
N LEU A 124 17.67 -3.85 -6.22
CA LEU A 124 18.02 -3.09 -7.42
C LEU A 124 18.87 -3.93 -8.40
N ALA A 125 19.83 -4.69 -7.90
CA ALA A 125 20.64 -5.59 -8.72
C ALA A 125 19.79 -6.69 -9.39
N LEU A 126 18.81 -7.25 -8.65
CA LEU A 126 17.87 -8.22 -9.22
C LEU A 126 17.01 -7.59 -10.31
N MET A 127 16.49 -6.38 -10.06
CA MET A 127 15.69 -5.62 -11.00
C MET A 127 16.46 -5.38 -12.32
N GLU A 128 17.68 -4.87 -12.24
CA GLU A 128 18.53 -4.60 -13.42
C GLU A 128 18.80 -5.87 -14.22
N LYS A 129 19.19 -6.96 -13.53
CA LYS A 129 19.43 -8.26 -14.15
C LYS A 129 18.19 -8.82 -14.83
N TRP A 130 17.02 -8.70 -14.18
CA TRP A 130 15.75 -9.18 -14.71
C TRP A 130 15.34 -8.41 -15.97
N ASN A 131 15.33 -7.08 -15.92
CA ASN A 131 14.97 -6.26 -17.07
C ASN A 131 15.90 -6.51 -18.26
N SER A 132 17.21 -6.61 -18.02
CA SER A 132 18.19 -6.92 -19.07
C SER A 132 18.01 -8.32 -19.68
N ALA A 133 17.59 -9.31 -18.88
CA ALA A 133 17.30 -10.65 -19.37
C ALA A 133 15.97 -10.69 -20.16
N PHE A 134 14.96 -9.98 -19.66
CA PHE A 134 13.65 -9.89 -20.31
C PHE A 134 13.73 -9.16 -21.66
N GLU A 135 14.43 -8.03 -21.73
CA GLU A 135 14.65 -7.29 -22.97
C GLU A 135 15.36 -8.16 -24.03
N ARG A 136 16.43 -8.88 -23.63
CA ARG A 136 17.14 -9.81 -24.52
C ARG A 136 16.26 -10.97 -25.00
N PHE A 137 15.35 -11.44 -24.15
CA PHE A 137 14.40 -12.49 -24.53
C PHE A 137 13.38 -11.95 -25.53
N VAL A 138 12.80 -10.77 -25.26
CA VAL A 138 11.82 -10.14 -26.16
C VAL A 138 12.44 -9.79 -27.51
N SER A 139 13.69 -9.32 -27.56
CA SER A 139 14.36 -8.96 -28.81
C SER A 139 14.69 -10.13 -29.73
N GLN A 140 14.46 -11.37 -29.29
CA GLN A 140 14.68 -12.58 -30.09
C GLN A 140 13.43 -13.03 -30.89
N PHE A 141 12.30 -12.34 -30.72
CA PHE A 141 11.06 -12.53 -31.47
C PHE A 141 10.74 -11.30 -32.33
#